data_AF-A0A951W6D0-F1
#
_entry.id   AF-A0A951W6D0-F1
#
_cell.length_a   1.000
_cell.length_b   1.000
_cell.length_c   1.000
_cell.angle_alpha   90.00
_cell.angle_beta   90.00
_cell.angle_gamma   90.00
#
_symmetry.space_group_name_H-M   'P 1'
#
loop_
_entity.id
_entity.type
_entity.pdbx_description
1 polymer ?
#
loop_
_entity_poly.entity_id
_entity_poly.type
_entity_poly.pdbx_seq_one_letter_code
_entity_poly.pdbx_strand_id
1 'polypeptide(L)'
;RQAARSSVNFNQLPGPVITFRPAADLNGNGTAVDVSGNLELAGITTIRVDNNDANNDGITTTQLVMVQGNVVRVLANNLVPQTNGPGGQPTRETSGFWITPRDTGFEVMIRARGRTQRGLVLDTTMSEYVALRN
;
A
#
# COMPACT_ATOMS: atom_id res chain seq x y z
N ARG A 1 11.54 7.80 6.74
CA ARG A 1 10.69 7.88 7.96
C ARG A 1 9.86 6.60 7.98
N GLN A 2 9.98 5.78 9.03
CA GLN A 2 9.34 4.46 9.11
C GLN A 2 8.00 4.55 9.85
N ALA A 3 7.10 3.61 9.62
CA ALA A 3 5.83 3.52 10.33
C ALA A 3 6.00 2.81 11.67
N ALA A 4 5.24 3.26 12.68
CA ALA A 4 5.18 2.55 13.94
C ALA A 4 4.40 1.25 13.75
N ARG A 5 4.94 0.12 14.20
CA ARG A 5 4.22 -1.17 14.15
C ARG A 5 2.84 -1.07 14.80
N SER A 6 2.74 -0.38 15.92
CA SER A 6 1.49 -0.16 16.67
C SER A 6 0.44 0.65 15.88
N SER A 7 0.84 1.38 14.84
CA SER A 7 -0.08 2.21 14.04
C SER A 7 -0.72 1.45 12.88
N VAL A 8 -0.26 0.25 12.55
CA VAL A 8 -0.79 -0.51 11.42
C VAL A 8 -2.15 -1.09 11.77
N ASN A 9 -3.12 -0.91 10.87
CA ASN A 9 -4.43 -1.54 11.01
C ASN A 9 -4.39 -3.01 10.54
N PHE A 10 -4.09 -3.92 11.48
CA PHE A 10 -4.02 -5.36 11.19
C PHE A 10 -5.38 -6.00 10.89
N ASN A 11 -6.51 -5.38 11.28
CA ASN A 11 -7.84 -5.92 11.03
C ASN A 11 -8.23 -5.93 9.54
N GLN A 12 -7.49 -5.18 8.71
CA GLN A 12 -7.67 -5.14 7.25
C GLN A 12 -6.74 -6.12 6.52
N LEU A 13 -5.94 -6.90 7.26
CA LEU A 13 -4.94 -7.80 6.72
C LEU A 13 -5.27 -9.27 7.08
N PRO A 14 -4.97 -10.24 6.19
CA PRO A 14 -4.45 -10.07 4.84
C PRO A 14 -5.45 -9.38 3.90
N GLY A 15 -4.97 -8.53 2.99
CA GLY A 15 -5.86 -7.76 2.14
C GLY A 15 -5.16 -6.84 1.13
N PRO A 16 -5.94 -6.17 0.27
CA PRO A 16 -5.43 -5.30 -0.80
C PRO A 16 -5.22 -3.84 -0.34
N VAL A 17 -5.24 -3.59 0.97
CA VAL A 17 -5.09 -2.27 1.57
C VAL A 17 -4.20 -2.38 2.80
N ILE A 18 -3.26 -1.47 2.96
CA ILE A 18 -2.59 -1.24 4.24
C ILE A 18 -2.79 0.20 4.69
N THR A 19 -3.16 0.34 5.95
CA THR A 19 -3.38 1.63 6.61
C THR A 19 -2.47 1.71 7.83
N PHE A 20 -1.72 2.80 7.95
CA PHE A 20 -0.76 3.01 9.04
C PHE A 20 -0.52 4.50 9.30
N ARG A 21 0.25 4.83 10.34
CA ARG A 21 0.71 6.21 10.60
C ARG A 21 2.25 6.24 10.65
N PRO A 22 2.92 7.00 9.77
CA PRO A 22 4.36 7.13 9.81
C PRO A 22 4.80 7.92 11.05
N ALA A 23 5.93 7.54 11.65
CA ALA A 23 6.54 8.32 12.70
C ALA A 23 7.03 9.66 12.13
N ALA A 24 6.75 10.76 12.82
CA ALA A 24 7.14 12.09 12.40
C ALA A 24 7.44 12.97 13.63
N ASP A 25 8.48 13.78 13.53
CA ASP A 25 8.75 14.87 14.47
C ASP A 25 7.65 15.94 14.28
N LEU A 26 6.69 15.98 15.20
CA LEU A 26 5.54 16.88 15.13
C LEU A 26 5.75 18.14 15.95
N ASN A 27 6.51 18.06 17.04
CA ASN A 27 6.79 19.18 17.93
C ASN A 27 8.06 19.97 17.55
N GLY A 28 8.85 19.47 16.58
CA GLY A 28 10.05 20.13 16.07
C GLY A 28 11.31 19.91 16.90
N ASN A 29 11.35 18.88 17.75
CA ASN A 29 12.50 18.60 18.64
C ASN A 29 13.62 17.79 17.96
N GLY A 30 13.49 17.46 16.67
CA GLY A 30 14.46 16.70 15.89
C GLY A 30 14.27 15.19 15.94
N THR A 31 13.29 14.69 16.69
CA THR A 31 12.97 13.25 16.82
C THR A 31 11.47 13.01 16.69
N ALA A 32 11.06 11.79 16.33
CA ALA A 32 9.64 11.44 16.30
C ALA A 32 9.11 11.02 17.68
N VAL A 33 9.64 11.59 18.77
CA VAL A 33 9.29 11.24 20.15
C VAL A 33 9.04 12.53 20.93
N ASP A 34 7.94 12.58 21.67
CA ASP A 34 7.58 13.75 22.47
C ASP A 34 8.37 13.85 23.79
N VAL A 35 8.16 14.95 24.51
CA VAL A 35 8.80 15.21 25.82
C VAL A 35 8.41 14.20 26.91
N SER A 36 7.35 13.44 26.71
CA SER A 36 6.88 12.37 27.60
C SER A 36 7.37 10.98 27.17
N GLY A 37 8.18 10.90 26.11
CA GLY A 37 8.71 9.63 25.58
C GLY A 37 7.73 8.87 24.67
N ASN A 38 6.60 9.47 24.29
CA ASN A 38 5.65 8.82 23.37
C ASN A 38 6.04 9.05 21.92
N LEU A 39 5.76 8.07 21.07
CA LEU A 39 5.99 8.19 19.64
C LEU A 39 4.99 9.16 19.01
N GLU A 40 5.51 10.11 18.25
CA GLU A 40 4.74 11.08 17.48
C GLU A 40 4.37 10.50 16.11
N LEU A 41 3.08 10.47 15.82
CA LEU A 41 2.52 9.83 14.62
C LEU A 41 1.86 10.86 13.70
N ALA A 42 2.32 10.90 12.45
CA ALA A 42 1.71 11.73 11.41
C ALA A 42 0.27 11.30 11.10
N GLY A 43 -0.34 11.99 10.13
CA GLY A 43 -1.64 11.61 9.58
C GLY A 43 -1.66 10.19 9.00
N ILE A 44 -2.87 9.66 8.83
CA ILE A 44 -3.08 8.33 8.26
C ILE A 44 -2.51 8.26 6.85
N THR A 45 -1.79 7.18 6.57
CA THR A 45 -1.31 6.79 5.25
C THR A 45 -2.02 5.51 4.83
N THR A 46 -2.56 5.49 3.62
CA THR A 46 -3.18 4.30 3.03
C THR A 46 -2.52 3.98 1.70
N ILE A 47 -2.10 2.73 1.51
CA ILE A 47 -1.65 2.21 0.20
C ILE A 47 -2.71 1.23 -0.28
N ARG A 48 -3.21 1.44 -1.50
CA ARG A 48 -4.28 0.64 -2.12
C ARG A 48 -4.28 0.75 -3.64
N VAL A 49 -4.99 -0.16 -4.30
CA VAL A 49 -5.37 0.00 -5.71
C VAL A 49 -6.24 1.25 -5.87
N ASP A 50 -6.03 1.99 -6.94
CA ASP A 50 -6.81 3.18 -7.22
C ASP A 50 -8.14 2.87 -7.90
N ASN A 51 -9.19 2.62 -7.13
CA ASN A 51 -10.50 2.31 -7.68
C ASN A 51 -11.32 3.54 -8.09
N ASN A 52 -10.92 4.75 -7.65
CA ASN A 52 -11.75 5.95 -7.73
C ASN A 52 -11.04 7.13 -8.41
N ASP A 53 -9.95 6.86 -9.15
CA ASP A 53 -9.16 7.91 -9.82
C ASP A 53 -8.74 9.01 -8.83
N ALA A 54 -8.13 8.61 -7.72
CA ALA A 54 -7.87 9.50 -6.60
C ALA A 54 -6.92 10.65 -6.96
N ASN A 55 -6.11 10.50 -8.01
CA ASN A 55 -5.22 11.55 -8.53
C ASN A 55 -5.78 12.27 -9.78
N ASN A 56 -6.96 11.91 -10.29
CA ASN A 56 -7.61 12.47 -11.48
C ASN A 56 -6.76 12.38 -12.76
N ASP A 57 -6.03 11.28 -12.95
CA ASP A 57 -5.27 11.02 -14.18
C ASP A 57 -6.04 10.15 -15.20
N GLY A 58 -7.24 9.69 -14.83
CA GLY A 58 -8.10 8.86 -15.65
C GLY A 58 -7.76 7.35 -15.60
N ILE A 59 -6.78 6.95 -14.79
CA ILE A 59 -6.37 5.54 -14.64
C ILE A 59 -6.94 4.99 -13.33
N THR A 60 -7.79 3.98 -13.45
CA THR A 60 -8.34 3.26 -12.29
C THR A 60 -8.04 1.76 -12.36
N THR A 61 -8.17 1.07 -11.22
CA THR A 61 -8.11 -0.39 -11.02
C THR A 61 -6.81 -1.09 -11.43
N THR A 62 -5.93 -0.38 -12.13
CA THR A 62 -4.65 -0.83 -12.66
C THR A 62 -3.49 0.05 -12.18
N GLN A 63 -3.75 0.91 -11.19
CA GLN A 63 -2.77 1.80 -10.57
C GLN A 63 -2.70 1.53 -9.07
N LEU A 64 -1.49 1.56 -8.50
CA LEU A 64 -1.26 1.55 -7.06
C LEU A 64 -1.04 2.98 -6.58
N VAL A 65 -1.78 3.40 -5.56
CA VAL A 65 -1.66 4.74 -4.99
C VAL A 65 -1.38 4.70 -3.50
N MET A 66 -0.62 5.69 -3.04
CA MET A 66 -0.49 6.07 -1.64
C MET A 66 -1.25 7.35 -1.40
N VAL A 67 -2.17 7.33 -0.44
CA VAL A 67 -2.96 8.49 -0.01
C VAL A 67 -2.52 8.92 1.39
N GLN A 68 -2.19 10.19 1.53
CA GLN A 68 -1.79 10.83 2.79
C GLN A 68 -2.51 12.17 2.94
N GLY A 69 -3.63 12.17 3.66
CA GLY A 69 -4.54 13.33 3.67
C GLY A 69 -5.01 13.65 2.25
N ASN A 70 -4.74 14.88 1.78
CA ASN A 70 -5.09 15.34 0.43
C ASN A 70 -4.01 15.06 -0.62
N VAL A 71 -2.90 14.42 -0.23
CA VAL A 71 -1.81 14.10 -1.16
C VAL A 71 -1.98 12.68 -1.66
N VAL A 72 -2.08 12.52 -2.96
CA VAL A 72 -2.09 11.22 -3.65
C VAL A 72 -0.79 11.07 -4.42
N ARG A 73 -0.11 9.94 -4.26
CA ARG A 73 1.09 9.59 -5.01
C ARG A 73 0.89 8.26 -5.71
N VAL A 74 1.21 8.23 -7.01
CA VAL A 74 1.26 6.99 -7.78
C VAL A 74 2.53 6.24 -7.40
N LEU A 75 2.37 4.97 -7.01
CA LEU A 75 3.48 4.07 -6.68
C LEU A 75 3.80 3.12 -7.83
N ALA A 76 2.79 2.67 -8.56
CA ALA A 76 2.94 1.76 -9.68
C ALA A 76 1.76 1.88 -10.66
N ASN A 77 2.01 1.56 -11.93
CA ASN A 77 1.00 1.47 -12.98
C ASN A 77 0.98 0.06 -13.58
N ASN A 78 -0.07 -0.21 -14.36
CA ASN A 78 -0.27 -1.48 -15.06
C ASN A 78 -0.40 -2.67 -14.11
N LEU A 79 -1.00 -2.48 -12.93
CA LEU A 79 -1.37 -3.61 -12.08
C LEU A 79 -2.30 -4.56 -12.84
N VAL A 80 -2.22 -5.85 -12.53
CA VAL A 80 -3.22 -6.82 -12.99
C VAL A 80 -4.58 -6.38 -12.42
N PRO A 81 -5.58 -6.09 -13.27
CA PRO A 81 -6.89 -5.67 -12.80
C PRO A 81 -7.55 -6.79 -12.01
N GLN A 82 -8.38 -6.43 -11.05
CA GLN A 82 -9.10 -7.42 -10.26
C GLN A 82 -10.06 -8.21 -11.14
N THR A 83 -9.98 -9.55 -11.09
CA THR A 83 -10.76 -10.42 -12.00
C THR A 83 -11.98 -11.07 -11.35
N ASN A 84 -12.21 -10.87 -10.05
CA ASN A 84 -13.44 -11.33 -9.43
C ASN A 84 -14.56 -10.42 -9.91
N GLY A 85 -15.57 -10.97 -10.58
CA GLY A 85 -16.68 -10.22 -11.16
C GLY A 85 -17.40 -9.29 -10.16
N PRO A 86 -18.45 -8.57 -10.59
CA PRO A 86 -19.12 -7.57 -9.76
C PRO A 86 -19.48 -8.11 -8.36
N GLY A 87 -18.96 -7.47 -7.30
CA GLY A 87 -19.20 -7.87 -5.90
C GLY A 87 -18.26 -8.94 -5.34
N GLY A 88 -17.37 -9.52 -6.15
CA GLY A 88 -16.37 -10.47 -5.69
C GLY A 88 -15.31 -9.80 -4.82
N GLN A 89 -15.13 -10.29 -3.60
CA GLN A 89 -14.10 -9.78 -2.70
C GLN A 89 -12.70 -10.05 -3.29
N PRO A 90 -11.77 -9.09 -3.23
CA PRO A 90 -10.41 -9.28 -3.73
C PRO A 90 -9.71 -10.42 -2.96
N THR A 91 -8.95 -11.26 -3.65
CA THR A 91 -8.05 -12.27 -3.05
C THR A 91 -6.61 -12.04 -3.51
N ARG A 92 -5.65 -12.72 -2.88
CA ARG A 92 -4.24 -12.67 -3.29
C ARG A 92 -4.05 -13.04 -4.77
N GLU A 93 -4.78 -14.04 -5.26
CA GLU A 93 -4.67 -14.58 -6.63
C GLU A 93 -5.41 -13.73 -7.66
N THR A 94 -6.20 -12.76 -7.21
CA THR A 94 -7.12 -12.01 -8.07
C THR A 94 -6.89 -10.51 -7.98
N SER A 95 -5.97 -10.05 -7.13
CA SER A 95 -5.62 -8.64 -6.93
C SER A 95 -4.24 -8.31 -7.51
N GLY A 96 -4.10 -7.10 -8.04
CA GLY A 96 -2.82 -6.52 -8.46
C GLY A 96 -1.89 -6.16 -7.28
N PHE A 97 -2.42 -6.09 -6.07
CA PHE A 97 -1.69 -5.78 -4.85
C PHE A 97 -2.29 -6.54 -3.68
N TRP A 98 -1.45 -7.11 -2.82
CA TRP A 98 -1.89 -7.87 -1.66
C TRP A 98 -0.85 -7.82 -0.55
N ILE A 99 -1.30 -7.74 0.69
CA ILE A 99 -0.46 -7.77 1.87
C ILE A 99 -0.89 -8.92 2.76
N THR A 100 0.08 -9.75 3.16
CA THR A 100 -0.11 -10.85 4.10
C THR A 100 0.74 -10.60 5.34
N PRO A 101 0.17 -10.53 6.55
CA PRO A 101 0.95 -10.53 7.78
C PRO A 101 1.77 -11.81 7.87
N ARG A 102 3.07 -11.67 8.15
CA ARG A 102 3.98 -12.81 8.28
C ARG A 102 5.00 -12.51 9.35
N ASP A 103 5.15 -13.42 10.31
CA ASP A 103 6.12 -13.29 11.42
C ASP A 103 6.01 -11.93 12.13
N THR A 104 7.07 -11.11 12.06
CA THR A 104 7.15 -9.76 12.64
C THR A 104 6.88 -8.65 11.63
N GLY A 105 6.47 -8.99 10.40
CA GLY A 105 6.34 -8.05 9.30
C GLY A 105 5.21 -8.41 8.32
N PHE A 106 5.45 -8.10 7.06
CA PHE A 106 4.51 -8.32 5.98
C PHE A 106 5.18 -8.96 4.78
N GLU A 107 4.48 -9.88 4.13
CA GLU A 107 4.72 -10.17 2.73
C GLU A 107 3.89 -9.19 1.90
N VAL A 108 4.55 -8.44 1.01
CA VAL A 108 3.92 -7.52 0.06
C VAL A 108 4.03 -8.12 -1.33
N MET A 109 2.88 -8.35 -1.97
CA MET A 109 2.80 -8.87 -3.32
C MET A 109 2.28 -7.80 -4.27
N ILE A 110 2.94 -7.64 -5.42
CA ILE A 110 2.49 -6.80 -6.53
C ILE A 110 2.44 -7.66 -7.79
N ARG A 111 1.36 -7.51 -8.57
CA ARG A 111 1.18 -8.14 -9.87
C ARG A 111 0.91 -7.08 -10.92
N ALA A 112 1.72 -7.08 -11.96
CA ALA A 112 1.63 -6.14 -13.07
C ALA A 112 1.54 -6.86 -14.42
N ARG A 113 0.87 -6.22 -15.38
CA ARG A 113 0.67 -6.71 -16.74
C ARG A 113 1.23 -5.69 -17.73
N GLY A 114 2.29 -6.07 -18.43
CA GLY A 114 2.86 -5.28 -19.52
C GLY A 114 2.50 -5.84 -20.89
N ARG A 115 2.67 -5.02 -21.93
CA ARG A 115 2.71 -5.48 -23.32
C ARG A 115 4.04 -5.09 -23.95
N THR A 116 4.63 -6.02 -24.68
CA THR A 116 5.81 -5.71 -25.51
C THR A 116 5.39 -4.94 -26.76
N GLN A 117 6.35 -4.33 -27.46
CA GLN A 117 6.10 -3.66 -28.75
C GLN A 117 5.47 -4.58 -29.80
N ARG A 118 5.69 -5.90 -29.71
CA ARG A 118 5.11 -6.92 -30.62
C ARG A 118 3.76 -7.45 -30.14
N GLY A 119 3.17 -6.85 -29.11
CA GLY A 119 1.84 -7.21 -28.60
C GLY A 119 1.81 -8.41 -27.64
N LEU A 120 2.96 -9.02 -27.32
CA LEU A 120 3.01 -10.09 -26.32
C LEU A 120 2.66 -9.53 -24.93
N VAL A 121 1.72 -10.16 -24.24
CA VAL A 121 1.34 -9.84 -22.86
C VAL A 121 2.30 -10.54 -21.90
N LEU A 122 2.84 -9.80 -20.94
CA LEU A 122 3.70 -10.32 -19.89
C LEU A 122 3.06 -10.02 -18.54
N ASP A 123 2.81 -11.08 -17.76
CA ASP A 123 2.38 -10.97 -16.38
C ASP A 123 3.58 -11.17 -15.45
N THR A 124 3.80 -10.22 -14.55
CA THR A 124 4.88 -10.25 -13.55
C THR A 124 4.28 -10.27 -12.16
N THR A 125 4.82 -11.13 -11.29
CA THR A 125 4.50 -11.15 -9.87
C THR A 125 5.79 -10.95 -9.08
N MET A 126 5.81 -9.96 -8.20
CA MET A 126 6.87 -9.72 -7.23
C MET A 126 6.30 -9.90 -5.83
N SER A 127 7.07 -10.55 -4.96
CA SER A 127 6.77 -10.62 -3.53
C SER A 127 8.01 -10.25 -2.75
N GLU A 128 7.85 -9.41 -1.72
CA GLU A 128 8.93 -8.99 -0.83
C GLU A 128 8.47 -9.08 0.63
N TYR A 129 9.37 -9.54 1.51
CA TYR A 129 9.15 -9.48 2.94
C TYR A 129 9.66 -8.16 3.52
N VAL A 130 8.77 -7.42 4.17
CA VAL A 130 9.05 -6.17 4.86
C VAL A 130 8.99 -6.43 6.36
N ALA A 131 10.15 -6.45 7.00
CA ALA A 131 10.23 -6.51 8.47
C ALA A 131 9.81 -5.17 9.07
N LEU A 132 8.93 -5.21 10.09
CA LEU A 132 8.66 -4.02 10.89
C LEU A 132 9.81 -3.80 11.86
N ARG A 133 10.23 -2.54 11.99
CA ARG A 133 11.18 -2.12 13.02
C ARG A 133 10.42 -1.29 14.05
N ASN A 134 10.76 -1.52 15.32
CA ASN A 134 10.31 -0.68 16.43
C ASN A 134 11.23 0.53 16.54
#